data_AF-K3Z8Z5-F1
#
_entry.id   AF-K3Z8Z5-F1
#
_cell.length_a   1.000
_cell.length_b   1.000
_cell.length_c   1.000
_cell.angle_alpha   90.00
_cell.angle_beta   90.00
_cell.angle_gamma   90.00
#
_symmetry.space_group_name_H-M   'P 1'
#
loop_
_entity.id
_entity.type
_entity.pdbx_description
1 polymer ?
#
loop_
_entity_poly.entity_id
_entity_poly.type
_entity_poly.pdbx_seq_one_letter_code
_entity_poly.pdbx_strand_id
1 'polypeptide(L)'
;MDEPQPPPLPPRPPLELAGAARDAELRLAAALSREEVLRRRRRRLLQLCSLYRAQFWALADELPARHGEYWWEHGASPALGDEPPPSLRLLKGNGAGAGPPENGGLVGPLENGCRGAVAPAAAAAGGRAGCAASNCEAKAMPLSLYCFNHILLDPKQQLYQPCAFPTRKSGMPNGEAICGNPVLRGITPLRCADHDPKSQKLIIEALKNAGIDLPLTSKSVPKLSLLISETVREIQMKRKFSMNAGKTAPSDMSLK
;
A
#
# COMPACT_ATOMS: atom_id res chain seq x y z
N MET A 1 39.96 8.81 10.54
CA MET A 1 39.48 10.07 9.95
C MET A 1 38.05 10.22 10.42
N ASP A 2 37.74 11.32 11.10
CA ASP A 2 36.34 11.62 11.43
C ASP A 2 35.62 12.09 10.17
N GLU A 3 34.46 11.49 9.90
CA GLU A 3 33.59 11.90 8.80
C GLU A 3 32.81 13.14 9.26
N PRO A 4 32.93 14.30 8.57
CA PRO A 4 32.34 15.54 9.05
C PRO A 4 30.82 15.44 9.05
N GLN A 5 30.19 15.61 10.23
CA GLN A 5 28.74 15.55 10.35
C GLN A 5 28.05 16.51 9.36
N PRO A 6 27.01 16.06 8.64
CA PRO A 6 26.22 16.94 7.80
C PRO A 6 25.59 18.06 8.66
N PRO A 7 25.49 19.29 8.15
CA PRO A 7 24.99 20.42 8.93
C PRO A 7 23.55 20.16 9.40
N PRO A 8 23.18 20.59 10.61
CA PRO A 8 21.85 20.38 11.15
C PRO A 8 20.80 20.99 10.23
N LEU A 9 19.84 20.17 9.79
CA LEU A 9 18.76 20.62 8.89
C LEU A 9 18.03 21.82 9.51
N PRO A 10 17.73 22.88 8.72
CA PRO A 10 17.06 24.05 9.25
C PRO A 10 15.70 23.67 9.87
N PRO A 11 15.31 24.28 11.00
CA PRO A 11 14.06 23.94 11.68
C PRO A 11 12.89 24.16 10.72
N ARG A 12 12.16 23.09 10.43
CA ARG A 12 10.99 23.16 9.53
C ARG A 12 10.02 24.21 10.08
N PRO A 13 9.62 25.22 9.29
CA PRO A 13 8.78 26.30 9.78
C PRO A 13 7.46 25.74 10.33
N PRO A 14 6.94 26.27 11.44
CA PRO A 14 5.66 25.82 12.01
C PRO A 14 4.55 25.82 10.95
N LEU A 15 3.86 24.69 10.83
CA LEU A 15 2.91 24.47 9.76
C LEU A 15 1.61 25.24 10.04
N GLU A 16 1.56 26.50 9.61
CA GLU A 16 0.43 27.39 9.84
C GLU A 16 -0.88 26.82 9.30
N LEU A 17 -1.88 26.64 10.17
CA LEU A 17 -3.20 26.17 9.75
C LEU A 17 -3.99 27.34 9.16
N ALA A 18 -4.37 27.24 7.88
CA ALA A 18 -5.05 28.31 7.17
C ALA A 18 -6.37 28.65 7.85
N GLY A 19 -6.51 29.89 8.33
CA GLY A 19 -7.68 30.36 9.08
C GLY A 19 -7.70 29.98 10.57
N ALA A 20 -6.55 29.61 11.17
CA ALA A 20 -6.42 29.27 12.59
C ALA A 20 -7.08 30.29 13.55
N ALA A 21 -6.98 31.59 13.27
CA ALA A 21 -7.61 32.65 14.07
C ALA A 21 -9.14 32.48 14.16
N ARG A 22 -9.84 32.36 13.03
CA ARG A 22 -11.30 32.11 13.00
C ARG A 22 -11.69 30.76 13.59
N ASP A 23 -10.81 29.77 13.44
CA ASP A 23 -10.95 28.45 14.09
C ASP A 23 -10.75 28.50 15.62
N ALA A 24 -10.10 29.55 16.14
CA ALA A 24 -9.85 29.81 17.56
C ALA A 24 -10.95 30.69 18.18
N GLU A 25 -11.42 31.73 17.48
CA GLU A 25 -12.64 32.50 17.79
C GLU A 25 -13.82 31.54 18.06
N LEU A 26 -14.04 30.61 17.13
CA LEU A 26 -15.10 29.59 17.21
C LEU A 26 -14.78 28.42 18.17
N ARG A 27 -13.64 28.43 18.88
CA ARG A 27 -13.24 27.32 19.78
C ARG A 27 -13.96 27.35 21.14
N LEU A 28 -14.51 28.51 21.52
CA LEU A 28 -15.26 28.69 22.77
C LEU A 28 -16.79 28.61 22.57
N ALA A 29 -17.26 28.45 21.33
CA ALA A 29 -18.69 28.34 21.02
C ALA A 29 -19.25 26.99 21.50
N ALA A 30 -20.30 27.03 22.32
CA ALA A 30 -20.96 25.83 22.86
C ALA A 30 -21.60 24.94 21.77
N ALA A 31 -21.94 25.53 20.62
CA ALA A 31 -22.33 24.83 19.41
C ALA A 31 -21.82 25.59 18.18
N LEU A 32 -21.57 24.87 17.08
CA LEU A 32 -21.20 25.43 15.78
C LEU A 32 -22.33 25.21 14.78
N SER A 33 -22.55 26.17 13.88
CA SER A 33 -23.51 25.96 12.79
C SER A 33 -23.01 24.88 11.81
N ARG A 34 -23.96 24.22 11.14
CA ARG A 34 -23.65 23.29 10.05
C ARG A 34 -22.76 23.93 8.99
N GLU A 35 -22.90 25.23 8.74
CA GLU A 35 -22.14 25.93 7.72
C GLU A 35 -20.70 26.23 8.17
N GLU A 36 -20.47 26.65 9.42
CA GLU A 36 -19.11 26.79 9.98
C GLU A 36 -18.36 25.46 9.89
N VAL A 37 -18.99 24.35 10.31
CA VAL A 37 -18.37 23.02 10.26
C VAL A 37 -17.99 22.63 8.83
N LEU A 38 -18.85 22.91 7.84
CA LEU A 38 -18.56 22.63 6.43
C LEU A 38 -17.46 23.55 5.87
N ARG A 39 -17.52 24.86 6.13
CA ARG A 39 -16.51 25.86 5.71
C ARG A 39 -15.13 25.51 6.30
N ARG A 40 -15.08 25.17 7.59
CA ARG A 40 -13.89 24.73 8.33
C ARG A 40 -13.28 23.45 7.77
N ARG A 41 -14.11 22.41 7.56
CA ARG A 41 -13.67 21.14 6.96
C ARG A 41 -13.17 21.31 5.52
N ARG A 42 -13.87 22.09 4.69
CA ARG A 42 -13.45 22.40 3.30
C ARG A 42 -12.09 23.10 3.28
N ARG A 43 -11.89 24.12 4.12
CA ARG A 43 -10.62 24.86 4.21
C ARG A 43 -9.45 23.94 4.61
N ARG A 44 -9.63 23.16 5.68
CA ARG A 44 -8.62 22.19 6.17
C ARG A 44 -8.31 21.11 5.13
N LEU A 45 -9.31 20.58 4.42
CA LEU A 45 -9.10 19.59 3.36
C LEU A 45 -8.33 20.17 2.16
N LEU A 46 -8.69 21.36 1.68
CA LEU A 46 -7.98 22.03 0.59
C LEU A 46 -6.52 22.33 0.95
N GLN A 47 -6.27 22.78 2.18
CA GLN A 47 -4.91 22.97 2.68
C GLN A 47 -4.14 21.64 2.72
N LEU A 48 -4.75 20.57 3.26
CA LEU A 48 -4.12 19.26 3.33
C LEU A 48 -3.76 18.71 1.94
N CYS A 49 -4.64 18.86 0.96
CA CYS A 49 -4.35 18.52 -0.43
C CYS A 49 -3.21 19.36 -1.04
N SER A 50 -3.11 20.64 -0.68
CA SER A 50 -2.00 21.50 -1.11
C SER A 50 -0.66 21.03 -0.53
N LEU A 51 -0.63 20.71 0.77
CA LEU A 51 0.56 20.21 1.47
C LEU A 51 1.05 18.88 0.92
N TYR A 52 0.15 17.90 0.73
CA TYR A 52 0.51 16.62 0.09
C TYR A 52 0.98 16.80 -1.36
N ARG A 53 0.39 17.74 -2.11
CA ARG A 53 0.87 18.06 -3.47
C ARG A 53 2.26 18.68 -3.44
N ALA A 54 2.54 19.61 -2.54
CA ALA A 54 3.86 20.22 -2.40
C ALA A 54 4.92 19.17 -1.97
N GLN A 55 4.59 18.30 -1.01
CA GLN A 55 5.46 17.19 -0.61
C GLN A 55 5.70 16.19 -1.76
N PHE A 56 4.69 15.89 -2.56
CA PHE A 56 4.83 15.03 -3.74
C PHE A 56 5.81 15.64 -4.75
N TRP A 57 5.69 16.92 -5.09
CA TRP A 57 6.60 17.57 -6.04
C TRP A 57 8.03 17.66 -5.49
N ALA A 58 8.20 18.06 -4.22
CA ALA A 58 9.52 18.06 -3.59
C ALA A 58 10.20 16.67 -3.65
N LEU A 59 9.47 15.58 -3.35
CA LEU A 59 10.00 14.22 -3.50
C LEU A 59 10.22 13.80 -4.96
N ALA A 60 9.38 14.27 -5.90
CA ALA A 60 9.52 13.98 -7.33
C ALA A 60 10.72 14.70 -7.97
N ASP A 61 11.16 15.83 -7.39
CA ASP A 61 12.35 16.57 -7.80
C ASP A 61 13.61 16.06 -7.08
N GLU A 62 13.52 15.78 -5.76
CA GLU A 62 14.64 15.29 -4.94
C GLU A 62 15.05 13.85 -5.30
N LEU A 63 14.10 12.93 -5.48
CA LEU A 63 14.44 11.50 -5.68
C LEU A 63 15.24 11.22 -6.96
N PRO A 64 14.92 11.80 -8.14
CA PRO A 64 15.76 11.64 -9.33
C PRO A 64 17.14 12.27 -9.18
N ALA A 65 17.26 13.41 -8.48
CA ALA A 65 18.54 14.05 -8.21
C ALA A 65 19.43 13.16 -7.33
N ARG A 66 18.93 12.71 -6.18
CA ARG A 66 19.65 11.78 -5.28
C ARG A 66 19.96 10.43 -5.93
N HIS A 67 19.07 9.93 -6.79
CA HIS A 67 19.34 8.72 -7.57
C HIS A 67 20.42 8.95 -8.63
N GLY A 68 20.50 10.15 -9.23
CA GLY A 68 21.56 10.55 -10.15
C GLY A 68 22.93 10.67 -9.47
N GLU A 69 22.99 11.35 -8.31
CA GLU A 69 24.19 11.40 -7.45
C GLU A 69 24.68 9.98 -7.11
N TYR A 70 23.80 9.13 -6.58
CA TYR A 70 24.10 7.74 -6.24
C TYR A 70 24.61 6.91 -7.44
N TRP A 71 24.02 7.09 -8.63
CA TRP A 71 24.49 6.43 -9.86
C TRP A 71 25.84 6.96 -10.37
N TRP A 72 26.17 8.22 -10.07
CA TRP A 72 27.46 8.79 -10.41
C TRP A 72 28.57 8.30 -9.46
N GLU A 73 28.26 8.20 -8.16
CA GLU A 73 29.19 7.75 -7.12
C GLU A 73 29.42 6.23 -7.09
N HIS A 74 28.37 5.44 -7.37
CA HIS A 74 28.42 3.97 -7.26
C HIS A 74 28.19 3.22 -8.58
N GLY A 75 27.97 3.91 -9.70
CA GLY A 75 27.70 3.30 -11.00
C GLY A 75 26.36 2.55 -11.06
N ALA A 76 26.33 1.45 -11.81
CA ALA A 76 25.12 0.68 -12.12
C ALA A 76 24.63 -0.23 -10.96
N SER A 77 24.46 0.35 -9.77
CA SER A 77 24.34 -0.31 -8.46
C SER A 77 25.66 -1.00 -8.05
N PRO A 78 26.13 -0.81 -6.80
CA PRO A 78 27.28 -1.53 -6.27
C PRO A 78 26.86 -2.98 -5.99
N ALA A 79 26.97 -3.82 -7.02
CA ALA A 79 26.73 -5.25 -6.94
C ALA A 79 27.90 -5.94 -6.21
N LEU A 80 27.91 -5.79 -4.87
CA LEU A 80 28.82 -6.43 -3.90
C LEU A 80 30.20 -6.78 -4.46
N GLY A 81 31.07 -5.77 -4.56
CA GLY A 81 32.48 -5.97 -4.85
C GLY A 81 33.17 -6.75 -3.72
N ASP A 82 33.48 -8.02 -3.99
CA ASP A 82 34.52 -8.84 -3.37
C ASP A 82 34.70 -8.76 -1.83
N GLU A 83 33.64 -9.12 -1.09
CA GLU A 83 33.83 -9.86 0.18
C GLU A 83 32.68 -10.86 0.39
N PRO A 84 32.90 -12.18 0.16
CA PRO A 84 31.91 -13.20 0.46
C PRO A 84 31.81 -13.41 1.98
N PRO A 85 30.62 -13.35 2.61
CA PRO A 85 30.48 -13.58 4.05
C PRO A 85 31.08 -14.94 4.44
N PRO A 86 31.76 -15.04 5.61
CA PRO A 86 32.72 -16.12 5.91
C PRO A 86 32.14 -17.54 5.85
N SER A 87 30.81 -17.69 5.92
CA SER A 87 30.07 -18.94 5.69
C SER A 87 30.30 -19.60 4.33
N LEU A 88 30.76 -18.87 3.30
CA LEU A 88 30.88 -19.37 1.92
C LEU A 88 32.13 -20.20 1.62
N ARG A 89 33.03 -20.44 2.60
CA ARG A 89 34.28 -21.20 2.37
C ARG A 89 34.16 -22.73 2.41
N LEU A 90 33.01 -23.31 2.80
CA LEU A 90 32.85 -24.75 3.01
C LEU A 90 31.80 -25.39 2.09
N LEU A 91 31.96 -25.31 0.77
CA LEU A 91 31.24 -26.19 -0.19
C LEU A 91 31.84 -26.24 -1.63
N LYS A 92 33.14 -25.96 -1.81
CA LYS A 92 33.81 -26.07 -3.13
C LYS A 92 34.55 -27.42 -3.27
N GLY A 93 33.79 -28.50 -3.42
CA GLY A 93 34.30 -29.86 -3.61
C GLY A 93 34.09 -30.42 -5.02
N ASN A 94 35.18 -30.56 -5.77
CA ASN A 94 35.43 -31.39 -6.96
C ASN A 94 34.25 -31.93 -7.80
N GLY A 95 34.25 -31.59 -9.10
CA GLY A 95 33.49 -32.29 -10.14
C GLY A 95 33.97 -31.88 -11.53
N ALA A 96 34.63 -32.78 -12.26
CA ALA A 96 35.15 -32.52 -13.60
C ALA A 96 34.38 -33.32 -14.66
N GLY A 97 34.11 -32.70 -15.80
CA GLY A 97 33.48 -33.30 -16.97
C GLY A 97 33.45 -32.29 -18.11
N ALA A 98 33.83 -32.69 -19.33
CA ALA A 98 34.01 -31.80 -20.47
C ALA A 98 33.14 -32.22 -21.66
N GLY A 99 32.66 -31.25 -22.46
CA GLY A 99 31.94 -31.52 -23.70
C GLY A 99 31.17 -30.31 -24.25
N PRO A 100 31.59 -29.75 -25.40
CA PRO A 100 30.83 -28.77 -26.19
C PRO A 100 30.60 -29.27 -27.65
N PRO A 101 29.92 -28.52 -28.55
CA PRO A 101 28.52 -28.09 -28.45
C PRO A 101 27.74 -28.25 -29.79
N GLU A 102 26.40 -28.30 -29.77
CA GLU A 102 25.59 -28.11 -31.01
C GLU A 102 24.23 -27.42 -30.77
N ASN A 103 23.43 -27.24 -31.83
CA ASN A 103 22.56 -26.06 -32.02
C ASN A 103 21.18 -26.39 -32.64
N GLY A 104 20.12 -25.67 -32.27
CA GLY A 104 18.77 -25.76 -32.85
C GLY A 104 17.70 -25.10 -31.95
N GLY A 105 16.64 -24.50 -32.52
CA GLY A 105 15.62 -23.78 -31.73
C GLY A 105 14.28 -23.51 -32.45
N LEU A 106 13.49 -22.55 -31.91
CA LEU A 106 12.14 -22.10 -32.36
C LEU A 106 11.01 -23.11 -32.03
N VAL A 107 9.85 -22.81 -31.41
CA VAL A 107 9.17 -21.58 -30.86
C VAL A 107 8.54 -21.96 -29.48
N GLY A 108 7.73 -21.22 -28.69
CA GLY A 108 6.88 -20.00 -28.86
C GLY A 108 5.37 -20.34 -28.77
N PRO A 109 4.43 -19.38 -28.54
CA PRO A 109 4.57 -17.92 -28.36
C PRO A 109 3.81 -17.32 -27.13
N LEU A 110 4.03 -16.03 -26.82
CA LEU A 110 2.95 -15.11 -26.40
C LEU A 110 3.36 -13.64 -26.63
N GLU A 111 2.50 -12.86 -27.28
CA GLU A 111 2.70 -11.43 -27.48
C GLU A 111 2.24 -10.55 -26.30
N ASN A 112 3.03 -9.51 -25.98
CA ASN A 112 2.47 -8.16 -25.88
C ASN A 112 3.57 -7.11 -26.11
N GLY A 113 3.23 -5.99 -26.77
CA GLY A 113 4.21 -5.15 -27.45
C GLY A 113 4.67 -3.91 -26.70
N CYS A 114 5.97 -3.60 -26.78
CA CYS A 114 6.52 -2.25 -26.64
C CYS A 114 7.55 -2.00 -27.75
N ARG A 115 7.22 -1.12 -28.70
CA ARG A 115 8.14 -0.63 -29.74
C ARG A 115 8.57 0.79 -29.39
N GLY A 116 9.85 1.12 -29.60
CA GLY A 116 10.29 2.50 -29.77
C GLY A 116 11.18 3.10 -28.67
N ALA A 117 12.35 2.52 -28.43
CA ALA A 117 13.50 3.25 -27.91
C ALA A 117 14.77 2.70 -28.57
N VAL A 118 15.70 3.58 -28.97
CA VAL A 118 16.94 3.19 -29.67
C VAL A 118 18.00 2.79 -28.64
N ALA A 119 18.68 1.67 -28.86
CA ALA A 119 19.75 1.22 -27.98
C ALA A 119 21.10 1.86 -28.34
N PRO A 120 21.82 2.48 -27.38
CA PRO A 120 23.27 2.44 -27.36
C PRO A 120 23.75 1.07 -26.83
N ALA A 121 24.94 0.63 -27.25
CA ALA A 121 25.43 -0.71 -26.94
C ALA A 121 26.21 -0.81 -25.60
N ALA A 122 26.23 -2.03 -25.06
CA ALA A 122 27.23 -2.58 -24.14
C ALA A 122 27.67 -1.75 -22.91
N ALA A 123 27.10 -2.06 -21.75
CA ALA A 123 27.70 -1.76 -20.44
C ALA A 123 27.49 -2.94 -19.46
N ALA A 124 28.58 -3.35 -18.80
CA ALA A 124 28.68 -4.25 -17.63
C ALA A 124 27.72 -5.46 -17.48
N ALA A 125 28.28 -6.67 -17.49
CA ALA A 125 27.58 -7.92 -17.16
C ALA A 125 27.27 -8.09 -15.64
N GLY A 126 26.56 -7.13 -15.05
CA GLY A 126 26.15 -7.11 -13.63
C GLY A 126 24.90 -7.93 -13.33
N GLY A 127 24.93 -9.24 -13.60
CA GLY A 127 23.80 -10.12 -13.33
C GLY A 127 23.56 -10.30 -11.82
N ARG A 128 22.53 -9.67 -11.23
CA ARG A 128 22.07 -9.98 -9.85
C ARG A 128 21.99 -11.49 -9.66
N ALA A 129 22.47 -11.98 -8.52
CA ALA A 129 22.48 -13.40 -8.17
C ALA A 129 21.10 -14.08 -8.26
N GLY A 130 21.10 -15.41 -8.37
CA GLY A 130 19.89 -16.22 -8.23
C GLY A 130 19.34 -16.17 -6.80
N CYS A 131 18.09 -16.59 -6.64
CA CYS A 131 17.43 -16.68 -5.34
C CYS A 131 18.08 -17.76 -4.46
N ALA A 132 18.35 -17.43 -3.19
CA ALA A 132 18.91 -18.35 -2.20
C ALA A 132 17.90 -19.41 -1.68
N ALA A 133 16.65 -19.41 -2.16
CA ALA A 133 15.70 -20.47 -1.87
C ALA A 133 16.01 -21.74 -2.68
N SER A 134 15.86 -22.90 -2.05
CA SER A 134 16.09 -24.22 -2.68
C SER A 134 15.32 -24.34 -4.01
N ASN A 135 16.03 -24.73 -5.07
CA ASN A 135 15.50 -24.98 -6.41
C ASN A 135 14.79 -23.75 -7.04
N CYS A 136 15.24 -22.53 -6.73
CA CYS A 136 14.65 -21.30 -7.28
C CYS A 136 15.60 -20.55 -8.23
N GLU A 137 15.37 -20.72 -9.54
CA GLU A 137 16.16 -20.08 -10.61
C GLU A 137 15.83 -18.58 -10.81
N ALA A 138 14.80 -18.06 -10.13
CA ALA A 138 14.40 -16.67 -10.25
C ALA A 138 15.46 -15.70 -9.71
N LYS A 139 15.66 -14.58 -10.40
CA LYS A 139 16.63 -13.54 -10.04
C LYS A 139 16.29 -12.90 -8.68
N ALA A 140 17.30 -12.68 -7.84
CA ALA A 140 17.12 -12.05 -6.53
C ALA A 140 16.72 -10.56 -6.65
N MET A 141 15.94 -10.09 -5.68
CA MET A 141 15.50 -8.69 -5.57
C MET A 141 16.67 -7.76 -5.20
N PRO A 142 16.55 -6.44 -5.44
CA PRO A 142 17.52 -5.48 -4.93
C PRO A 142 17.67 -5.61 -3.41
N LEU A 143 18.92 -5.63 -2.93
CA LEU A 143 19.29 -5.67 -1.51
C LEU A 143 18.77 -6.89 -0.72
N SER A 144 18.37 -7.97 -1.40
CA SER A 144 17.95 -9.24 -0.78
C SER A 144 18.61 -10.42 -1.50
N LEU A 145 18.75 -11.56 -0.79
CA LEU A 145 19.18 -12.83 -1.38
C LEU A 145 18.03 -13.59 -2.07
N TYR A 146 16.80 -13.09 -2.00
CA TYR A 146 15.61 -13.81 -2.45
C TYR A 146 14.90 -13.09 -3.61
N CYS A 147 14.29 -13.85 -4.52
CA CYS A 147 13.37 -13.33 -5.54
C CYS A 147 12.06 -12.84 -4.90
N PHE A 148 11.24 -12.10 -5.66
CA PHE A 148 9.96 -11.56 -5.16
C PHE A 148 9.10 -12.60 -4.41
N ASN A 149 8.85 -13.77 -5.01
CA ASN A 149 8.02 -14.82 -4.41
C ASN A 149 8.57 -15.36 -3.08
N HIS A 150 9.89 -15.33 -2.90
CA HIS A 150 10.57 -15.82 -1.70
C HIS A 150 11.06 -14.69 -0.78
N ILE A 151 10.70 -13.43 -1.05
CA ILE A 151 11.22 -12.25 -0.33
C ILE A 151 10.77 -12.18 1.14
N LEU A 152 9.85 -13.06 1.55
CA LEU A 152 9.40 -13.25 2.94
C LEU A 152 10.22 -14.28 3.72
N LEU A 153 11.13 -15.01 3.06
CA LEU A 153 12.14 -15.86 3.71
C LEU A 153 13.35 -15.05 4.21
N ASP A 154 13.47 -13.79 3.79
CA ASP A 154 14.57 -12.91 4.20
C ASP A 154 14.37 -12.44 5.66
N PRO A 155 15.25 -12.80 6.61
CA PRO A 155 15.10 -12.40 8.01
C PRO A 155 15.30 -10.89 8.23
N LYS A 156 15.85 -10.16 7.24
CA LYS A 156 15.98 -8.69 7.26
C LYS A 156 14.82 -7.99 6.54
N GLN A 157 13.78 -8.71 6.11
CA GLN A 157 12.66 -8.12 5.39
C GLN A 157 11.91 -7.07 6.25
N GLN A 158 11.92 -5.82 5.79
CA GLN A 158 11.15 -4.72 6.41
C GLN A 158 10.11 -4.06 5.50
N LEU A 159 10.19 -4.26 4.18
CA LEU A 159 9.28 -3.64 3.21
C LEU A 159 8.05 -4.51 2.92
N TYR A 160 8.16 -5.82 3.03
CA TYR A 160 7.09 -6.77 2.70
C TYR A 160 6.53 -7.54 3.91
N GLN A 161 5.30 -8.03 3.75
CA GLN A 161 4.55 -8.88 4.69
C GLN A 161 3.61 -9.81 3.88
N PRO A 162 3.29 -11.03 4.36
CA PRO A 162 2.35 -11.91 3.66
C PRO A 162 0.94 -11.32 3.56
N CYS A 163 0.28 -11.58 2.43
CA CYS A 163 -1.11 -11.28 2.15
C CYS A 163 -2.02 -11.99 3.17
N ALA A 164 -2.59 -11.21 4.10
CA ALA A 164 -3.46 -11.69 5.16
C ALA A 164 -4.92 -11.92 4.69
N PHE A 165 -5.11 -12.34 3.43
CA PHE A 165 -6.43 -12.73 2.91
C PHE A 165 -6.69 -14.20 3.29
N PRO A 166 -7.82 -14.52 3.95
CA PRO A 166 -8.13 -15.90 4.34
C PRO A 166 -8.49 -16.73 3.11
N THR A 167 -7.79 -17.84 2.91
CA THR A 167 -8.08 -18.81 1.84
C THR A 167 -8.66 -20.09 2.45
N ARG A 168 -9.89 -20.44 2.07
CA ARG A 168 -10.43 -21.77 2.38
C ARG A 168 -9.72 -22.79 1.50
N LYS A 169 -8.71 -23.48 2.03
CA LYS A 169 -8.14 -24.67 1.39
C LYS A 169 -9.19 -25.78 1.44
N SER A 170 -9.63 -26.24 0.27
CA SER A 170 -10.55 -27.38 0.13
C SER A 170 -9.87 -28.67 0.58
N GLY A 171 -10.10 -29.10 1.83
CA GLY A 171 -9.68 -30.43 2.31
C GLY A 171 -9.15 -30.53 3.74
N MET A 172 -9.01 -29.44 4.51
CA MET A 172 -8.61 -29.52 5.94
C MET A 172 -9.62 -28.83 6.86
N PRO A 173 -9.99 -29.43 8.01
CA PRO A 173 -11.12 -28.95 8.83
C PRO A 173 -10.84 -27.71 9.67
N ASN A 174 -9.60 -27.50 10.15
CA ASN A 174 -9.29 -26.54 11.23
C ASN A 174 -8.08 -25.62 10.93
N GLY A 175 -7.87 -25.23 9.67
CA GLY A 175 -6.75 -24.37 9.28
C GLY A 175 -7.15 -23.23 8.34
N GLU A 176 -7.35 -22.02 8.88
CA GLU A 176 -7.57 -20.81 8.08
C GLU A 176 -6.24 -20.33 7.45
N ALA A 177 -5.87 -20.97 6.33
CA ALA A 177 -4.64 -20.66 5.63
C ALA A 177 -4.73 -19.26 4.97
N ILE A 178 -3.82 -18.35 5.31
CA ILE A 178 -3.69 -17.07 4.61
C ILE A 178 -3.02 -17.24 3.24
N CYS A 179 -3.31 -16.32 2.32
CA CYS A 179 -2.77 -16.33 0.96
C CYS A 179 -1.23 -16.33 0.88
N GLY A 180 -0.53 -15.68 1.82
CA GLY A 180 0.93 -15.72 1.90
C GLY A 180 1.70 -14.84 0.89
N ASN A 181 1.14 -14.53 -0.28
CA ASN A 181 1.80 -13.71 -1.32
C ASN A 181 2.39 -12.40 -0.75
N PRO A 182 3.59 -11.94 -1.15
CA PRO A 182 4.19 -10.70 -0.65
C PRO A 182 3.34 -9.46 -0.97
N VAL A 183 3.15 -8.61 0.04
CA VAL A 183 2.48 -7.29 -0.05
C VAL A 183 3.36 -6.25 0.65
N LEU A 184 3.39 -5.02 0.14
CA LEU A 184 4.12 -3.93 0.80
C LEU A 184 3.47 -3.55 2.13
N ARG A 185 4.28 -3.37 3.18
CA ARG A 185 3.84 -2.83 4.46
C ARG A 185 3.32 -1.40 4.28
N GLY A 186 2.21 -1.08 4.94
CA GLY A 186 1.47 0.18 4.77
C GLY A 186 0.25 0.07 3.85
N ILE A 187 0.18 -0.92 2.95
CA ILE A 187 -1.06 -1.19 2.20
C ILE A 187 -2.10 -1.72 3.18
N THR A 188 -3.22 -1.00 3.33
CA THR A 188 -4.31 -1.33 4.24
C THR A 188 -5.62 -1.43 3.46
N PRO A 189 -6.29 -2.61 3.42
CA PRO A 189 -5.89 -3.89 4.01
C PRO A 189 -4.70 -4.56 3.30
N LEU A 190 -3.94 -5.40 4.01
CA LEU A 190 -2.80 -6.16 3.46
C LEU A 190 -3.27 -7.23 2.45
N ARG A 191 -3.41 -6.85 1.17
CA ARG A 191 -3.93 -7.68 0.09
C ARG A 191 -3.01 -7.62 -1.14
N CYS A 192 -2.76 -8.76 -1.77
CA CYS A 192 -2.11 -8.82 -3.08
C CYS A 192 -3.11 -8.47 -4.20
N ALA A 193 -2.60 -8.20 -5.41
CA ALA A 193 -3.40 -7.77 -6.56
C ALA A 193 -4.58 -8.72 -6.88
N ASP A 194 -4.42 -10.02 -6.65
CA ASP A 194 -5.45 -11.05 -6.89
C ASP A 194 -6.56 -11.05 -5.84
N HIS A 195 -6.28 -10.52 -4.64
CA HIS A 195 -7.13 -10.63 -3.46
C HIS A 195 -7.77 -9.31 -3.02
N ASP A 196 -7.21 -8.17 -3.41
CA ASP A 196 -7.88 -6.88 -3.24
C ASP A 196 -9.28 -6.84 -3.91
N PRO A 197 -9.43 -7.05 -5.24
CA PRO A 197 -10.74 -6.99 -5.90
C PRO A 197 -11.70 -8.10 -5.43
N LYS A 198 -11.19 -9.25 -4.96
CA LYS A 198 -12.01 -10.29 -4.33
C LYS A 198 -12.53 -9.81 -2.96
N SER A 199 -11.68 -9.18 -2.15
CA SER A 199 -12.09 -8.63 -0.85
C SER A 199 -13.10 -7.49 -1.00
N GLN A 200 -12.93 -6.62 -2.00
CA GLN A 200 -13.89 -5.57 -2.32
C GLN A 200 -15.27 -6.14 -2.68
N LYS A 201 -15.33 -7.21 -3.48
CA LYS A 201 -16.59 -7.92 -3.82
C LYS A 201 -17.27 -8.52 -2.58
N LEU A 202 -16.53 -9.18 -1.70
CA LEU A 202 -17.07 -9.75 -0.46
C LEU A 202 -17.62 -8.68 0.49
N ILE A 203 -16.97 -7.50 0.57
CA ILE A 203 -17.49 -6.36 1.33
C ILE A 203 -18.79 -5.82 0.71
N ILE A 204 -18.84 -5.69 -0.62
CA ILE A 204 -20.04 -5.27 -1.36
C ILE A 204 -21.20 -6.25 -1.13
N GLU A 205 -20.93 -7.54 -1.13
CA GLU A 205 -21.92 -8.60 -0.88
C GLU A 205 -22.42 -8.59 0.57
N ALA A 206 -21.52 -8.45 1.55
CA ALA A 206 -21.88 -8.31 2.96
C ALA A 206 -22.74 -7.05 3.24
N LEU A 207 -22.44 -5.92 2.57
CA LEU A 207 -23.25 -4.70 2.67
C LEU A 207 -24.67 -4.89 2.12
N LYS A 208 -24.82 -5.60 0.99
CA LYS A 208 -26.14 -5.96 0.43
C LYS A 208 -26.92 -6.89 1.36
N ASN A 209 -26.26 -7.92 1.90
CA ASN A 209 -26.88 -8.87 2.83
C ASN A 209 -27.28 -8.20 4.17
N ALA A 210 -26.67 -7.05 4.50
CA ALA A 210 -27.06 -6.19 5.62
C ALA A 210 -28.17 -5.16 5.27
N GLY A 211 -28.70 -5.15 4.04
CA GLY A 211 -29.74 -4.22 3.59
C GLY A 211 -29.27 -2.80 3.28
N ILE A 212 -27.96 -2.59 3.07
CA ILE A 212 -27.37 -1.26 2.85
C ILE A 212 -27.37 -0.92 1.36
N ASP A 213 -28.54 -0.53 0.85
CA ASP A 213 -28.77 -0.11 -0.54
C ASP A 213 -28.26 1.31 -0.84
N LEU A 214 -26.96 1.53 -0.65
CA LEU A 214 -26.27 2.66 -1.31
C LEU A 214 -26.28 2.44 -2.84
N PRO A 215 -26.06 3.50 -3.65
CA PRO A 215 -25.82 3.37 -5.09
C PRO A 215 -24.44 2.74 -5.37
N LEU A 216 -24.32 1.43 -5.09
CA LEU A 216 -23.12 0.63 -5.32
C LEU A 216 -22.90 0.41 -6.82
N THR A 217 -22.23 1.37 -7.47
CA THR A 217 -21.56 1.08 -8.74
C THR A 217 -20.61 -0.10 -8.50
N SER A 218 -20.74 -1.18 -9.27
CA SER A 218 -20.18 -2.52 -8.97
C SER A 218 -18.65 -2.65 -9.04
N LYS A 219 -17.92 -1.52 -8.97
CA LYS A 219 -16.49 -1.39 -9.29
C LYS A 219 -15.61 -1.07 -8.07
N SER A 220 -16.17 -0.61 -6.95
CA SER A 220 -15.41 -0.33 -5.73
C SER A 220 -16.28 -0.29 -4.47
N VAL A 221 -15.65 -0.52 -3.31
CA VAL A 221 -16.31 -0.38 -1.99
C VAL A 221 -16.74 1.07 -1.74
N PRO A 222 -17.97 1.34 -1.25
CA PRO A 222 -18.40 2.69 -0.88
C PRO A 222 -17.44 3.35 0.12
N LYS A 223 -17.14 4.64 -0.10
CA LYS A 223 -16.30 5.43 0.82
C LYS A 223 -16.92 5.41 2.23
N LEU A 224 -16.11 5.16 3.26
CA LEU A 224 -16.55 5.08 4.66
C LEU A 224 -17.40 6.29 5.10
N SER A 225 -17.10 7.49 4.59
CA SER A 225 -17.89 8.71 4.85
C SER A 225 -19.35 8.62 4.38
N LEU A 226 -19.65 7.84 3.34
CA LEU A 226 -21.01 7.60 2.86
C LEU A 226 -21.75 6.61 3.78
N LEU A 227 -21.09 5.51 4.18
CA LEU A 227 -21.64 4.54 5.14
C LEU A 227 -21.94 5.18 6.49
N ILE A 228 -21.06 6.05 6.99
CA ILE A 228 -21.30 6.87 8.19
C ILE A 228 -22.48 7.83 7.96
N SER A 229 -22.61 8.43 6.77
CA SER A 229 -23.72 9.35 6.51
C SER A 229 -25.09 8.63 6.46
N GLU A 230 -25.13 7.39 5.97
CA GLU A 230 -26.38 6.63 5.87
C GLU A 230 -26.81 6.03 7.20
N THR A 231 -25.88 5.41 7.94
CA THR A 231 -26.15 4.92 9.30
C THR A 231 -26.62 6.06 10.23
N VAL A 232 -26.06 7.27 10.09
CA VAL A 232 -26.56 8.46 10.79
C VAL A 232 -27.96 8.89 10.31
N ARG A 233 -28.28 8.80 9.01
CA ARG A 233 -29.64 9.06 8.50
C ARG A 233 -30.65 8.06 9.07
N GLU A 234 -30.34 6.77 9.05
CA GLU A 234 -31.18 5.72 9.65
C GLU A 234 -31.44 5.97 11.14
N ILE A 235 -30.40 6.25 11.93
CA ILE A 235 -30.53 6.52 13.36
C ILE A 235 -31.42 7.75 13.59
N GLN A 236 -31.29 8.80 12.77
CA GLN A 236 -32.15 9.97 12.84
C GLN A 236 -33.60 9.68 12.43
N MET A 237 -33.84 8.86 11.41
CA MET A 237 -35.19 8.42 11.02
C MET A 237 -35.84 7.57 12.11
N LYS A 238 -35.16 6.53 12.60
CA LYS A 238 -35.64 5.64 13.69
C LYS A 238 -35.99 6.45 14.95
N ARG A 239 -35.17 7.44 15.33
CA ARG A 239 -35.47 8.39 16.42
C ARG A 239 -36.69 9.27 16.14
N LYS A 240 -36.84 9.82 14.92
CA LYS A 240 -38.03 10.61 14.53
C LYS A 240 -39.31 9.78 14.58
N PHE A 241 -39.31 8.55 14.06
CA PHE A 241 -40.47 7.67 14.13
C PHE A 241 -40.86 7.35 15.58
N SER A 242 -39.89 7.05 16.46
CA SER A 242 -40.13 6.85 17.90
C SER A 242 -40.73 8.10 18.58
N MET A 243 -40.18 9.29 18.31
CA MET A 243 -40.68 10.56 18.88
C MET A 243 -42.06 10.99 18.33
N ASN A 244 -42.42 10.54 17.13
CA ASN A 244 -43.75 10.79 16.56
C ASN A 244 -44.78 9.78 17.07
N ALA A 245 -44.43 8.49 17.17
CA ALA A 245 -45.31 7.46 17.72
C ALA A 245 -45.68 7.73 19.19
N GLY A 246 -44.74 8.26 19.97
CA GLY A 246 -45.01 8.71 21.35
C GLY A 246 -45.97 9.91 21.47
N LYS A 247 -46.36 10.55 20.36
CA LYS A 247 -47.34 11.66 20.32
C LYS A 247 -48.72 11.25 19.81
N THR A 248 -48.90 10.00 19.37
CA THR A 248 -50.16 9.49 18.80
C THR A 248 -50.86 8.46 19.69
N ALA A 249 -50.40 8.27 20.93
CA ALA A 249 -51.13 7.51 21.93
C ALA A 249 -52.26 8.38 22.51
N PRO A 250 -53.55 7.97 22.46
CA PRO A 250 -54.64 8.73 23.03
C PRO A 250 -54.59 8.66 24.57
N SER A 251 -54.68 9.81 25.23
CA SER A 251 -54.83 9.92 26.68
C SER A 251 -56.29 9.68 27.07
N ASP A 252 -56.73 8.42 27.05
CA ASP A 252 -58.11 8.02 27.35
C ASP A 252 -58.38 8.04 28.86
N MET A 253 -58.65 9.24 29.38
CA MET A 253 -58.93 9.49 30.80
C MET A 253 -60.42 9.36 31.11
N SER A 254 -60.88 8.11 31.25
CA SER A 254 -62.22 7.80 31.76
C SER A 254 -62.32 7.99 33.29
N LEU A 255 -62.84 9.16 33.70
CA LEU A 255 -63.53 9.43 34.97
C LEU A 255 -64.71 10.37 34.63
N LYS A 256 -66.00 10.02 34.73
CA LYS A 256 -66.77 9.29 35.75
C LYS A 256 -67.03 10.11 37.00
#